data_AF-A0A9D8AY22-F1
#
_entry.id   AF-A0A9D8AY22-F1
#
_cell.length_a   1.000
_cell.length_b   1.000
_cell.length_c   1.000
_cell.angle_alpha   90.00
_cell.angle_beta   90.00
_cell.angle_gamma   90.00
#
_symmetry.space_group_name_H-M   'P 1'
#
loop_
_entity.id
_entity.type
_entity.pdbx_description
1 polymer ?
#
loop_
_entity_poly.entity_id
_entity_poly.type
_entity_poly.pdbx_seq_one_letter_code
_entity_poly.pdbx_strand_id
1 'polypeptide(L)' 'MSNLGSTATDLHTNWRRLCQKWEYTKTLWSDSVRRGFEDDYWTPLEKQTQATQREMERLAQVIAQAQRSIK' A
#
# COMPACT_ATOMS: atom_id res chain seq x y z
N MET A 1 11.03 -4.34 -18.32
CA MET A 1 10.23 -3.11 -18.10
C MET A 1 9.16 -3.46 -17.09
N SER A 2 9.20 -2.88 -15.90
CA SER A 2 8.19 -3.13 -14.87
C SER A 2 6.84 -2.63 -15.37
N ASN A 3 5.87 -3.52 -15.53
CA ASN A 3 4.50 -3.11 -15.83
C ASN A 3 3.91 -2.50 -14.56
N LEU A 4 3.18 -1.39 -14.67
CA LEU A 4 2.60 -0.69 -13.52
C LEU A 4 1.75 -1.64 -12.64
N GLY A 5 1.12 -2.66 -13.23
CA GLY A 5 0.40 -3.71 -12.51
C GLY A 5 1.29 -4.58 -11.61
N SER A 6 2.53 -4.90 -12.00
CA SER A 6 3.45 -5.65 -11.14
C SER A 6 3.91 -4.79 -9.96
N THR A 7 4.18 -3.50 -10.20
CA THR A 7 4.54 -2.56 -9.13
C THR A 7 3.41 -2.35 -8.12
N ALA A 8 2.14 -2.31 -8.57
CA ALA A 8 0.98 -2.25 -7.68
C ALA A 8 0.87 -3.51 -6.79
N THR A 9 1.16 -4.68 -7.38
CA THR A 9 1.17 -5.97 -6.65
C THR A 9 2.29 -6.02 -5.61
N ASP A 10 3.47 -5.50 -5.96
CA ASP A 10 4.61 -5.42 -5.03
C ASP A 10 4.32 -4.47 -3.87
N LEU A 11 3.72 -3.31 -4.15
CA LEU A 11 3.27 -2.37 -3.12
C LEU A 11 2.31 -3.04 -2.14
N HIS A 12 1.29 -3.74 -2.66
CA HIS A 12 0.33 -4.47 -1.84
C HIS A 12 0.99 -5.54 -0.96
N THR A 13 1.91 -6.31 -1.53
CA THR A 13 2.62 -7.38 -0.83
C THR A 13 3.50 -6.82 0.29
N ASN A 14 4.24 -5.75 0.01
CA ASN A 14 5.10 -5.10 1.00
C ASN A 14 4.27 -4.42 2.10
N TRP A 15 3.14 -3.81 1.75
CA TRP A 15 2.21 -3.24 2.72
C TRP A 15 1.68 -4.30 3.69
N ARG A 16 1.19 -5.45 3.19
CA ARG A 16 0.75 -6.56 4.07
C ARG A 16 1.84 -7.02 5.02
N ARG A 17 3.08 -7.16 4.54
CA ARG A 17 4.23 -7.54 5.39
C ARG A 17 4.50 -6.50 6.47
N LEU A 18 4.36 -5.22 6.15
CA LEU A 18 4.52 -4.14 7.13
C LEU A 18 3.40 -4.19 8.18
N CYS A 19 2.14 -4.42 7.78
CA CYS A 19 1.03 -4.61 8.72
C CYS A 19 1.27 -5.77 9.68
N GLN A 20 1.75 -6.92 9.18
CA GLN A 20 2.07 -8.06 10.04
C GLN A 20 3.15 -7.73 11.06
N LYS A 21 4.19 -7.00 10.64
CA LYS A 21 5.24 -6.52 11.55
C LYS A 21 4.68 -5.53 12.57
N TRP A 22 3.80 -4.63 12.15
CA TRP A 22 3.14 -3.70 13.06
C TRP A 22 2.31 -4.42 14.11
N GLU A 23 1.48 -5.40 13.72
CA GLU A 23 0.70 -6.22 14.66
C GLU A 23 1.61 -6.91 15.69
N TYR A 24 2.72 -7.50 15.25
CA TYR A 24 3.71 -8.07 16.17
C TYR A 24 4.32 -7.00 17.10
N THR A 25 4.71 -5.84 16.57
CA THR A 25 5.25 -4.74 17.37
C THR A 25 4.26 -4.29 18.44
N LYS A 26 2.95 -4.23 18.15
CA LYS A 26 1.92 -3.88 19.13
C LYS A 26 1.84 -4.85 20.31
N THR A 27 2.26 -6.11 20.14
CA THR A 27 2.32 -7.08 21.25
C THR A 27 3.43 -6.77 22.26
N LEU A 28 4.50 -6.09 21.81
CA LEU A 28 5.66 -5.73 22.64
C LEU A 28 5.61 -4.27 23.10
N TRP A 29 4.97 -3.40 22.32
CA TRP A 29 4.90 -1.97 22.56
C TRP A 29 3.45 -1.55 22.83
N SER A 30 3.04 -1.49 24.10
CA SER A 30 1.62 -1.31 24.49
C SER A 30 1.31 0.01 25.21
N ASP A 31 2.26 0.94 25.24
CA ASP A 31 2.13 2.22 25.97
C ASP A 31 1.32 3.28 25.20
N SER A 32 1.24 4.49 25.79
CA SER A 32 0.58 5.64 25.18
C SER A 32 1.33 6.22 23.98
N VAL A 33 2.65 6.04 23.89
CA VAL A 33 3.46 6.48 22.75
C VAL A 33 3.10 5.64 21.52
N ARG A 34 2.85 4.35 21.70
CA ARG A 34 2.34 3.48 20.62
C ARG A 34 1.04 4.02 20.03
N ARG A 35 0.10 4.46 20.88
CA ARG A 35 -1.19 5.03 20.43
C ARG A 35 -0.98 6.31 19.64
N GLY A 36 -0.16 7.24 20.15
CA GLY A 36 0.19 8.46 19.42
C GLY A 36 0.84 8.16 18.06
N PHE A 37 1.75 7.19 18.02
CA PHE A 37 2.34 6.76 16.75
C PHE A 37 1.31 6.19 15.76
N GLU A 38 0.35 5.42 16.28
CA GLU A 38 -0.70 4.81 15.45
C GLU A 38 -1.63 5.86 14.83
N ASP A 39 -2.00 6.87 15.61
CA ASP A 39 -2.90 7.93 15.17
C ASP A 39 -2.19 8.92 14.24
N ASP A 40 -0.95 9.32 14.58
CA ASP A 40 -0.23 10.39 13.88
C ASP A 40 0.47 9.91 12.60
N TYR A 41 0.88 8.64 12.53
CA TYR A 41 1.71 8.14 11.44
C TYR A 41 1.15 6.88 10.78
N TRP A 42 0.76 5.86 11.56
CA TRP A 42 0.34 4.58 11.00
C TRP A 42 -0.98 4.69 10.23
N THR A 43 -2.00 5.29 10.85
CA THR A 43 -3.34 5.44 10.26
C THR A 43 -3.32 6.31 9.00
N PRO A 44 -2.62 7.47 8.97
CA PRO A 44 -2.44 8.23 7.74
C PRO A 44 -1.71 7.44 6.64
N LEU A 45 -0.64 6.72 6.99
CA LEU A 45 0.14 5.93 6.04
C LEU A 45 -0.69 4.80 5.42
N GLU A 46 -1.53 4.14 6.21
CA GLU A 46 -2.44 3.11 5.72
C GLU A 46 -3.40 3.67 4.67
N LYS A 47 -4.07 4.78 4.99
CA LYS A 47 -5.01 5.44 4.08
C LYS A 47 -4.33 5.84 2.77
N GLN A 48 -3.14 6.44 2.85
CA GLN A 48 -2.38 6.85 1.68
C GLN A 48 -1.92 5.66 0.83
N THR A 49 -1.47 4.58 1.46
CA THR A 49 -1.01 3.38 0.76
C THR A 49 -2.16 2.70 0.02
N GLN A 50 -3.31 2.55 0.67
CA GLN A 50 -4.51 1.98 0.03
C GLN A 50 -5.01 2.85 -1.13
N ALA A 51 -5.01 4.18 -0.97
CA ALA A 51 -5.39 5.09 -2.05
C ALA A 51 -4.43 5.00 -3.24
N THR A 52 -3.13 4.98 -2.96
CA THR A 52 -2.09 4.85 -3.99
C THR A 52 -2.21 3.55 -4.76
N GLN A 53 -2.42 2.42 -4.06
CA GLN A 53 -2.61 1.13 -4.70
C GLN A 53 -3.80 1.15 -5.69
N ARG A 54 -4.95 1.69 -5.27
CA ARG A 54 -6.13 1.80 -6.13
C ARG A 54 -5.86 2.62 -7.39
N GLU A 55 -5.19 3.76 -7.25
CA GLU A 55 -4.86 4.60 -8.41
C GLU A 55 -3.85 3.93 -9.35
N MET A 56 -2.87 3.20 -8.80
CA MET A 56 -1.91 2.44 -9.62
C MET A 56 -2.62 1.32 -10.40
N GLU A 57 -3.55 0.60 -9.78
CA GLU A 57 -4.37 -0.42 -10.45
C GLU A 57 -5.23 0.19 -11.57
N ARG A 58 -5.85 1.34 -11.31
CA ARG A 58 -6.64 2.07 -12.31
C ARG A 58 -5.79 2.53 -13.49
N LEU A 59 -4.60 3.09 -13.23
CA LEU A 59 -3.67 3.51 -14.27
C LEU A 59 -3.17 2.32 -15.09
N ALA A 60 -2.90 1.18 -14.46
CA ALA A 60 -2.48 -0.03 -15.17
C ALA A 60 -3.56 -0.52 -16.15
N GLN A 61 -4.85 -0.44 -15.76
CA GLN A 61 -5.98 -0.77 -16.63
C GLN A 61 -6.08 0.18 -17.82
N VAL A 62 -5.96 1.50 -17.60
CA VAL A 62 -6.02 2.51 -18.66
C VAL A 62 -4.87 2.32 -19.66
N ILE A 63 -3.66 2.07 -19.18
CA ILE A 63 -2.49 1.80 -20.04
C ILE A 63 -2.71 0.52 -20.86
N ALA A 64 -3.21 -0.55 -20.24
CA ALA A 64 -3.49 -1.80 -20.94
C ALA A 64 -4.57 -1.63 -22.02
N GLN A 65 -5.58 -0.80 -21.79
CA GLN A 65 -6.60 -0.49 -22.79
C GLN A 65 -6.02 0.32 -23.95
N ALA A 66 -5.23 1.36 -23.67
CA ALA A 66 -4.59 2.18 -24.69
C ALA A 66 -3.64 1.36 -25.59
N GLN A 67 -2.89 0.43 -25.00
CA GLN A 67 -2.03 -0.49 -25.76
C GLN A 67 -2.81 -1.42 -26.70
N ARG A 68 -4.04 -1.81 -26.34
CA ARG A 68 -4.91 -2.63 -27.19
C ARG A 68 -5.52 -1.85 -28.35
N SER A 69 -5.80 -0.57 -28.17
CA SER A 69 -6.38 0.27 -29.23
C SER A 69 -5.39 0.73 -30.30
N ILE A 70 -4.09 0.65 -30.01
CA ILE A 70 -3.00 1.03 -30.94
C ILE A 70 -2.53 -0.19 -31.77
N LYS A 71 -2.94 -1.40 -31.39
CA LYS A 71 -2.68 -2.65 -32.11
C LYS A 71 -3.84 -3.01 -33.02
#